data_AF-A0A840BHK7-F1
#
_entry.id   AF-A0A840BHK7-F1
#
_cell.length_a   1.000
_cell.length_b   1.000
_cell.length_c   1.000
_cell.angle_alpha   90.00
_cell.angle_beta   90.00
_cell.angle_gamma   90.00
#
_symmetry.space_group_name_H-M   'P 1'
#
loop_
_entity.id
_entity.type
_entity.pdbx_description
1 polymer ?
#
loop_
_entity_poly.entity_id
_entity_poly.type
_entity_poly.pdbx_seq_one_letter_code
_entity_poly.pdbx_strand_id
1 'polypeptide(L)'
;MLPWLWLWQPTWNLPLSGSVSQDLAPDVIANGFFSAIPSGAGEGALEQKIFEQVSYGSQLGWLTDLVLAASGSDKVPAEKVQEARAALEGLRAQIVKMKDAHREQMVAEARRTLDALKARGDGSLDSLLKEYR
;
A
#
# COMPACT_ATOMS: atom_id res chain seq x y z
N MET A 1 -31.27 -2.97 -32.63
CA MET A 1 -30.76 -3.49 -31.35
C MET A 1 -30.47 -4.98 -31.54
N LEU A 2 -29.26 -5.42 -31.25
CA LEU A 2 -28.80 -6.78 -31.55
C LEU A 2 -29.31 -7.76 -30.47
N PRO A 3 -30.18 -8.73 -30.80
CA PRO A 3 -30.92 -9.57 -29.83
C PRO A 3 -30.07 -10.62 -29.09
N TRP A 4 -28.78 -10.68 -29.37
CA TRP A 4 -27.85 -11.71 -28.86
C TRP A 4 -27.13 -11.30 -27.56
N LEU A 5 -27.24 -10.03 -27.15
CA LEU A 5 -26.57 -9.51 -25.94
C LEU A 5 -27.19 -10.02 -24.62
N TRP A 6 -28.39 -10.60 -24.65
CA TRP A 6 -29.09 -11.11 -23.46
C TRP A 6 -28.55 -12.47 -22.96
N LEU A 7 -27.77 -13.20 -23.76
CA LEU A 7 -27.20 -14.49 -23.35
C LEU A 7 -25.97 -14.36 -22.44
N TRP A 8 -25.37 -13.17 -22.35
CA TRP A 8 -24.05 -12.99 -21.70
C TRP A 8 -24.10 -12.42 -20.27
N GLN A 9 -25.28 -12.03 -19.76
CA GLN A 9 -25.48 -11.69 -18.35
C GLN A 9 -26.84 -12.18 -17.84
N PRO A 10 -27.05 -13.50 -17.68
CA PRO A 10 -28.19 -13.97 -16.93
C PRO A 10 -27.94 -13.66 -15.46
N THR A 11 -28.48 -12.54 -14.95
CA THR A 11 -28.48 -12.25 -13.52
C THR A 11 -29.34 -13.29 -12.79
N TRP A 12 -28.71 -14.38 -12.39
CA TRP A 12 -29.31 -15.43 -11.56
C TRP A 12 -29.37 -14.94 -10.12
N ASN A 13 -30.54 -14.45 -9.70
CA ASN A 13 -30.81 -14.15 -8.30
C ASN A 13 -31.41 -15.39 -7.66
N LEU A 14 -30.62 -16.11 -6.85
CA LEU A 14 -31.12 -17.22 -6.04
C LEU A 14 -31.90 -16.65 -4.84
N PRO A 15 -32.94 -17.33 -4.33
CA PRO A 15 -33.80 -16.79 -3.25
C PRO A 15 -33.09 -16.61 -1.90
N LEU A 16 -31.83 -17.02 -1.78
CA LEU A 16 -30.93 -16.75 -0.65
C LEU A 16 -29.74 -15.85 -1.01
N SER A 17 -29.61 -15.40 -2.26
CA SER A 17 -28.68 -14.34 -2.65
C SER A 17 -29.39 -13.00 -2.46
N GLY A 18 -29.43 -12.53 -1.22
CA GLY A 18 -29.71 -11.12 -0.94
C GLY A 18 -28.76 -10.24 -1.76
N SER A 19 -29.13 -8.99 -2.00
CA SER A 19 -28.22 -8.04 -2.66
C SER A 19 -26.90 -8.07 -1.92
N VAL A 20 -25.86 -8.62 -2.56
CA VAL A 20 -24.49 -8.43 -2.08
C VAL A 20 -24.14 -7.00 -2.43
N SER A 21 -24.73 -6.06 -1.69
CA SER A 21 -24.10 -4.79 -1.42
C SER A 21 -22.93 -5.18 -0.53
N GLN A 22 -21.78 -5.48 -1.14
CA GLN A 22 -20.52 -5.50 -0.41
C GLN A 22 -20.31 -4.06 0.05
N ASP A 23 -20.91 -3.75 1.18
CA ASP A 23 -20.60 -2.56 1.95
C ASP A 23 -19.21 -2.83 2.52
N LEU A 24 -18.22 -2.58 1.66
CA LEU A 24 -16.83 -2.53 2.02
C LEU A 24 -16.66 -1.27 2.85
N ALA A 25 -17.19 -1.32 4.07
CA ALA A 25 -17.10 -0.24 5.01
C ALA A 25 -15.60 0.14 5.09
N PRO A 26 -15.23 1.41 4.87
CA PRO A 26 -13.84 1.84 4.74
C PRO A 26 -12.98 1.39 5.92
N ASP A 27 -13.57 1.21 7.09
CA ASP A 27 -12.97 0.67 8.32
C ASP A 27 -12.54 -0.80 8.22
N VAL A 28 -13.25 -1.65 7.49
CA VAL A 28 -12.89 -3.07 7.29
C VAL A 28 -11.72 -3.20 6.32
N ILE A 29 -11.69 -2.37 5.26
CA ILE A 29 -10.55 -2.33 4.32
C ILE A 29 -9.36 -1.59 4.95
N ALA A 30 -9.54 -0.40 5.50
CA ALA A 30 -8.43 0.41 6.01
C ALA A 30 -7.75 -0.24 7.21
N ASN A 31 -8.51 -0.81 8.16
CA ASN A 31 -7.90 -1.47 9.32
C ASN A 31 -7.54 -2.93 9.05
N GLY A 32 -8.25 -3.64 8.18
CA GLY A 32 -8.04 -5.08 7.93
C GLY A 32 -7.00 -5.38 6.84
N PHE A 33 -6.95 -4.58 5.78
CA PHE A 33 -6.06 -4.84 4.63
C PHE A 33 -4.58 -4.69 5.01
N PHE A 34 -4.23 -3.59 5.67
CA PHE A 34 -2.84 -3.32 6.05
C PHE A 34 -2.43 -4.10 7.30
N SER A 35 -3.32 -4.38 8.24
CA SER A 35 -3.02 -5.23 9.40
C SER A 35 -2.84 -6.70 9.04
N ALA A 36 -3.40 -7.14 7.91
CA ALA A 36 -3.20 -8.49 7.39
C ALA A 36 -1.84 -8.70 6.72
N ILE A 37 -1.05 -7.65 6.50
CA ILE A 37 0.31 -7.77 5.95
C ILE A 37 1.20 -8.45 7.00
N PRO A 38 1.75 -9.65 6.72
CA PRO A 38 2.67 -10.31 7.63
C PRO A 38 3.89 -9.43 7.87
N SER A 39 4.36 -9.35 9.12
CA SER A 39 5.54 -8.55 9.49
C SER A 39 6.82 -8.90 8.71
N GLY A 40 6.92 -10.12 8.17
CA GLY A 40 8.00 -10.54 7.27
C GLY A 40 7.85 -10.14 5.80
N ALA A 41 6.66 -9.69 5.37
CA ALA A 41 6.36 -9.23 4.01
C ALA A 41 6.28 -7.70 3.90
N GLY A 42 6.08 -7.01 5.03
CA GLY A 42 6.04 -5.56 5.12
C GLY A 42 5.49 -5.10 6.47
N GLU A 43 5.58 -3.81 6.75
CA GLU A 43 4.97 -3.23 7.96
C GLU A 43 3.66 -2.53 7.61
N GLY A 44 2.54 -3.10 8.07
CA GLY A 44 1.20 -2.65 7.72
C GLY A 44 0.97 -1.15 7.94
N ALA A 45 1.36 -0.63 9.10
CA ALA A 45 1.18 0.79 9.44
C ALA A 45 1.98 1.72 8.50
N LEU A 46 3.20 1.31 8.11
CA LEU A 46 4.01 2.06 7.15
C LEU A 46 3.39 2.02 5.75
N GLU A 47 2.96 0.85 5.30
CA GLU A 47 2.36 0.67 3.98
C GLU A 47 1.02 1.40 3.86
N GLN A 48 0.22 1.45 4.93
CA GLN A 48 -0.98 2.29 5.00
C GLN A 48 -0.62 3.77 4.82
N LYS A 49 0.37 4.26 5.58
CA LYS A 49 0.81 5.66 5.51
C LYS A 49 1.34 6.03 4.12
N ILE A 50 2.01 5.09 3.46
CA ILE A 50 2.47 5.24 2.07
C ILE A 50 1.28 5.31 1.11
N PHE A 51 0.31 4.40 1.27
CA PHE A 51 -0.88 4.34 0.44
C PHE A 51 -1.72 5.63 0.50
N GLU A 52 -1.81 6.24 1.68
CA GLU A 52 -2.58 7.46 1.92
C GLU A 52 -1.94 8.75 1.38
N GLN A 53 -0.70 8.71 0.86
CA GLN A 53 -0.01 9.92 0.36
C GLN A 53 -0.75 10.60 -0.81
N VAL A 54 -1.35 9.79 -1.68
CA VAL A 54 -2.05 10.25 -2.89
C VAL A 54 -3.22 9.33 -3.15
N SER A 55 -4.35 9.87 -3.60
CA SER A 55 -5.51 9.05 -3.95
C SER A 55 -5.17 8.00 -5.01
N TYR A 56 -5.71 6.79 -4.86
CA TYR A 56 -5.52 5.71 -5.83
C TYR A 56 -5.92 6.11 -7.26
N GLY A 57 -7.00 6.90 -7.40
CA GLY A 57 -7.45 7.43 -8.70
C GLY A 57 -6.41 8.33 -9.37
N SER A 58 -5.71 9.17 -8.61
CA SER A 58 -4.63 10.00 -9.13
C SER A 58 -3.43 9.14 -9.58
N GLN A 59 -3.05 8.14 -8.78
CA GLN A 59 -1.96 7.23 -9.12
C GLN A 59 -2.25 6.47 -10.43
N LEU A 60 -3.45 5.91 -10.56
CA LEU A 60 -3.90 5.26 -11.80
C LEU A 60 -3.98 6.22 -12.97
N GLY A 61 -4.43 7.47 -12.74
CA GLY A 61 -4.49 8.50 -13.77
C GLY A 61 -3.10 8.78 -14.37
N TRP A 62 -2.11 9.05 -13.51
CA TRP A 62 -0.73 9.28 -13.96
C TRP A 62 -0.14 8.08 -14.70
N LEU A 63 -0.35 6.85 -14.20
CA LEU A 63 0.10 5.64 -14.88
C LEU A 63 -0.57 5.46 -16.25
N THR A 64 -1.87 5.73 -16.34
CA THR A 64 -2.63 5.63 -17.58
C THR A 64 -2.13 6.63 -18.62
N ASP A 65 -1.90 7.88 -18.22
CA ASP A 65 -1.38 8.92 -19.10
C ASP A 65 0.00 8.53 -19.68
N LEU A 66 0.88 7.98 -18.84
CA LEU A 66 2.19 7.50 -19.29
C LEU A 66 2.10 6.28 -20.22
N VAL A 67 1.24 5.31 -19.91
CA VAL A 67 1.08 4.10 -20.73
C VAL A 67 0.48 4.45 -22.10
N LEU A 68 -0.54 5.31 -22.14
CA LEU A 68 -1.14 5.77 -23.40
C LEU A 68 -0.11 6.52 -24.25
N ALA A 69 0.67 7.43 -23.66
CA ALA A 69 1.74 8.10 -24.36
C ALA A 69 2.81 7.13 -24.89
N ALA A 70 3.21 6.14 -24.08
CA ALA A 70 4.17 5.11 -24.49
C ALA A 70 3.65 4.19 -25.61
N SER A 71 2.33 4.00 -25.71
CA SER A 71 1.69 3.27 -26.81
C SER A 71 1.55 4.08 -28.12
N GLY A 72 2.03 5.34 -28.15
CA GLY A 72 1.92 6.22 -29.31
C GLY A 72 0.55 6.88 -29.47
N SER A 73 -0.22 7.02 -28.38
CA SER A 73 -1.50 7.73 -28.41
C SER A 73 -1.29 9.23 -28.35
N ASP A 74 -1.65 9.95 -29.41
CA ASP A 74 -1.64 11.43 -29.44
C ASP A 74 -2.75 12.07 -28.59
N LYS A 75 -3.58 11.25 -27.91
CA LYS A 75 -4.68 11.74 -27.07
C LYS A 75 -4.21 12.34 -25.74
N VAL A 76 -2.96 12.10 -25.34
CA VAL A 76 -2.40 12.64 -24.10
C VAL A 76 -1.45 13.79 -24.46
N PRO A 77 -1.78 15.04 -24.08
CA PRO A 77 -0.90 16.18 -24.32
C PRO A 77 0.48 15.97 -23.67
N ALA A 78 1.55 16.40 -24.35
CA ALA A 78 2.92 16.24 -23.85
C ALA A 78 3.13 16.85 -22.45
N GLU A 79 2.46 17.97 -22.15
CA GLU A 79 2.48 18.60 -20.82
C GLU A 79 1.95 17.65 -19.74
N LYS A 80 0.80 17.01 -19.97
CA LYS A 80 0.23 16.02 -19.03
C LYS A 80 1.16 14.82 -18.82
N VAL A 81 1.86 14.38 -19.86
CA VAL A 81 2.85 13.29 -19.74
C VAL A 81 3.99 13.71 -18.81
N GLN A 82 4.49 14.95 -18.94
CA GLN A 82 5.53 15.47 -18.07
C GLN A 82 5.05 15.65 -16.62
N GLU A 83 3.84 16.17 -16.43
CA GLU A 83 3.22 16.28 -15.10
C GLU A 83 3.05 14.92 -14.43
N ALA A 84 2.49 13.94 -15.12
CA ALA A 84 2.30 12.58 -14.62
C ALA A 84 3.64 11.93 -14.25
N ARG A 85 4.67 12.11 -15.08
CA ARG A 85 6.02 11.63 -14.80
C ARG A 85 6.60 12.28 -13.54
N ALA A 86 6.58 13.61 -13.47
CA ALA A 86 7.11 14.35 -12.33
C ALA A 86 6.38 13.98 -11.03
N ALA A 87 5.06 13.80 -11.09
CA ALA A 87 4.25 13.37 -9.95
C ALA A 87 4.64 11.97 -9.46
N LEU A 88 4.80 11.00 -10.36
CA LEU A 88 5.21 9.64 -9.98
C LEU A 88 6.67 9.57 -9.47
N GLU A 89 7.59 10.33 -10.08
CA GLU A 89 8.97 10.44 -9.59
C GLU A 89 9.01 11.08 -8.19
N GLY A 90 8.24 12.14 -7.97
CA GLY A 90 8.08 12.80 -6.68
C GLY A 90 7.48 11.87 -5.61
N LEU A 91 6.40 11.16 -5.94
CA LEU A 91 5.77 10.19 -5.05
C LEU A 91 6.76 9.08 -4.68
N ARG A 92 7.48 8.52 -5.66
CA ARG A 92 8.52 7.51 -5.41
C ARG A 92 9.58 8.02 -4.43
N ALA A 93 10.07 9.25 -4.62
CA ALA A 93 11.08 9.83 -3.74
C ALA A 93 10.56 10.00 -2.30
N GLN A 94 9.29 10.37 -2.13
CA GLN A 94 8.66 10.46 -0.81
C GLN A 94 8.55 9.09 -0.13
N ILE A 95 8.11 8.06 -0.88
CA ILE A 95 8.00 6.70 -0.37
C ILE A 95 9.35 6.19 0.13
N VAL A 96 10.43 6.39 -0.65
CA VAL A 96 11.78 5.99 -0.23
C VAL A 96 12.18 6.68 1.06
N LYS A 97 12.00 8.01 1.15
CA LYS A 97 12.31 8.77 2.39
C LYS A 97 11.52 8.26 3.59
N MET A 98 10.25 7.92 3.42
CA MET A 98 9.43 7.37 4.51
C MET A 98 9.96 6.01 4.98
N LYS A 99 10.32 5.13 4.04
CA LYS A 99 10.89 3.81 4.36
C LYS A 99 12.24 3.93 5.08
N ASP A 100 13.10 4.84 4.63
CA ASP A 100 14.40 5.08 5.25
C ASP A 100 14.25 5.64 6.67
N ALA A 101 13.45 6.69 6.85
CA ALA A 101 13.19 7.28 8.16
C ALA A 101 12.58 6.27 9.15
N HIS A 102 11.67 5.43 8.65
CA HIS A 102 11.07 4.39 9.46
C HIS A 102 12.10 3.31 9.88
N ARG A 103 12.96 2.88 8.96
CA ARG A 103 14.06 1.96 9.28
C ARG A 103 15.01 2.53 10.34
N GLU A 104 15.37 3.81 10.22
CA GLU A 104 16.20 4.49 11.22
C GLU A 104 15.53 4.54 12.59
N GLN A 105 14.22 4.82 12.62
CA GLN A 105 13.43 4.81 13.85
C GLN A 105 13.43 3.42 14.50
N MET A 106 13.17 2.35 13.74
CA MET A 106 13.19 0.98 14.27
C MET A 106 14.54 0.62 14.90
N VAL A 107 15.66 0.98 14.25
CA VAL A 107 17.01 0.74 14.78
C VAL A 107 17.24 1.54 16.06
N ALA A 108 16.79 2.80 16.11
CA ALA A 108 16.92 3.64 17.30
C ALA A 108 16.10 3.09 18.48
N GLU A 109 14.88 2.62 18.23
CA GLU A 109 14.02 2.00 19.24
C GLU A 109 14.59 0.68 19.76
N ALA A 110 15.10 -0.17 18.87
CA ALA A 110 15.80 -1.39 19.25
C ALA A 110 17.02 -1.08 20.12
N ARG A 111 17.83 -0.07 19.76
CA ARG A 111 18.98 0.36 20.56
C ARG A 111 18.56 0.82 21.96
N ARG A 112 17.54 1.69 22.07
CA ARG A 112 17.04 2.16 23.38
C ARG A 112 16.55 1.00 24.25
N THR A 113 15.90 0.02 23.64
CA THR A 113 15.40 -1.17 24.34
C THR A 113 16.56 -2.01 24.86
N LEU A 114 17.59 -2.24 24.04
CA LEU A 114 18.80 -2.97 24.44
C LEU A 114 19.57 -2.22 25.54
N ASP A 115 19.69 -0.89 25.45
CA ASP A 115 20.33 -0.06 26.47
C ASP A 115 19.56 -0.13 27.81
N ALA A 116 18.22 -0.13 27.76
CA ALA A 116 17.38 -0.30 28.95
C ALA A 116 17.54 -1.70 29.59
N LEU A 117 17.63 -2.76 28.77
CA LEU A 117 17.92 -4.11 29.27
C LEU A 117 19.32 -4.20 29.90
N LYS A 118 20.31 -3.56 29.28
CA LYS A 118 21.67 -3.47 29.84
C LYS A 118 21.68 -2.78 31.21
N ALA A 119 20.93 -1.67 31.34
CA ALA A 119 20.88 -0.89 32.57
C ALA A 119 20.22 -1.62 33.75
N ARG A 120 19.33 -2.59 33.48
CA ARG A 120 18.71 -3.42 34.53
C ARG A 120 19.69 -4.38 35.21
N GLY A 121 20.73 -4.83 34.50
CA GLY A 121 21.79 -5.67 35.07
C GLY A 121 21.33 -7.06 35.54
N ASP A 122 20.14 -7.51 35.15
CA ASP A 122 19.53 -8.79 35.57
C ASP A 122 19.91 -9.97 34.65
N GLY A 123 20.85 -9.76 33.72
CA GLY A 123 21.27 -10.76 32.74
C GLY A 123 20.31 -10.98 31.57
N SER A 124 19.16 -10.28 31.51
CA SER A 124 18.18 -10.45 30.42
C SER A 124 18.77 -10.16 29.04
N LEU A 125 19.68 -9.18 28.96
CA LEU A 125 20.38 -8.84 27.71
C LEU A 125 21.25 -10.00 27.21
N ASP A 126 22.00 -10.66 28.09
CA ASP A 126 22.88 -11.77 27.72
C ASP A 126 22.07 -12.99 27.28
N SER A 127 20.93 -13.24 27.92
CA SER A 127 19.99 -14.29 27.50
C SER A 127 19.44 -14.01 26.09
N LEU A 128 18.97 -12.77 25.84
CA LEU A 128 18.48 -12.37 24.53
C LEU A 128 19.56 -12.51 23.45
N LEU A 129 20.79 -12.04 23.71
CA LEU A 129 21.88 -12.13 22.74
C LEU A 129 22.30 -13.58 22.42
N LYS A 130 22.06 -14.54 23.32
CA LYS A 130 22.30 -15.97 23.06
C LYS A 130 21.27 -16.59 22.11
N GLU A 131 20.03 -16.11 22.10
CA GLU A 131 18.96 -16.65 21.24
C GLU A 131 19.14 -16.27 19.76
N TYR A 132 19.86 -15.18 19.47
CA TYR A 132 20.09 -14.66 18.12
C TYR A 132 21.53 -14.87 17.60
N ARG A 133 22.34 -15.67 18.30
CA ARG A 133 23.74 -16.00 17.95
C ARG A 133 23.85 -17.40 17.35
#